data_AF-A0A7K4X3M5-F1
#
_entry.id   AF-A0A7K4X3M5-F1
#
_cell.length_a   1.000
_cell.length_b   1.000
_cell.length_c   1.000
_cell.angle_alpha   90.00
_cell.angle_beta   90.00
_cell.angle_gamma   90.00
#
_symmetry.space_group_name_H-M   'P 1'
#
loop_
_entity.id
_entity.type
_entity.pdbx_description
1 polymer ?
#
loop_
_entity_poly.entity_id
_entity_poly.type
_entity_poly.pdbx_seq_one_letter_code
_entity_poly.pdbx_strand_id
1 'polypeptide(L)' 'RVPPAALPLLRGLLCAPGTRLGRGGARDFRALPLFEGLRWKRLRRAHPPFAPAAAGAADTSNFDVLDDCLSQP' A
#
# COMPACT_ATOMS: atom_id res chain seq x y z
N ARG A 1 11.21 -13.37 -3.02
CA ARG A 1 10.85 -14.20 -1.84
C ARG A 1 10.20 -13.30 -0.80
N VAL A 2 9.18 -13.79 -0.09
CA VAL A 2 8.49 -13.01 0.95
C VAL A 2 9.31 -13.01 2.25
N PRO A 3 9.56 -11.87 2.91
CA PRO A 3 10.25 -11.83 4.19
C PRO A 3 9.48 -12.58 5.30
N PRO A 4 10.15 -13.32 6.22
CA PRO A 4 9.46 -14.00 7.32
C PRO A 4 8.59 -13.06 8.17
N ALA A 5 9.05 -11.82 8.37
CA ALA A 5 8.32 -10.77 9.10
C ALA A 5 6.96 -10.41 8.47
N ALA A 6 6.76 -10.68 7.17
CA ALA A 6 5.49 -10.44 6.47
C ALA A 6 4.48 -11.58 6.61
N LEU A 7 4.90 -12.79 7.02
CA LEU A 7 4.01 -13.94 7.14
C LEU A 7 2.85 -13.73 8.13
N PRO A 8 3.05 -13.11 9.32
CA PRO A 8 1.95 -12.79 10.22
C PRO A 8 0.88 -11.89 9.59
N LEU A 9 1.29 -10.89 8.79
CA LEU A 9 0.35 -10.01 8.08
C LEU A 9 -0.48 -10.81 7.07
N LEU A 10 0.18 -11.59 6.22
CA LEU A 10 -0.48 -12.37 5.16
C LEU A 10 -1.48 -13.36 5.73
N ARG A 11 -1.07 -14.14 6.75
CA ARG A 11 -1.95 -15.13 7.41
C ARG A 11 -3.11 -14.47 8.16
N GLY A 12 -2.89 -13.29 8.74
CA GLY A 12 -3.92 -12.54 9.45
C GLY A 12 -4.96 -11.90 8.53
N LEU A 13 -4.61 -11.62 7.26
CA LEU A 13 -5.53 -11.04 6.28
C LEU A 13 -6.22 -12.10 5.40
N LEU A 14 -5.47 -13.11 4.96
CA LEU A 14 -5.93 -14.19 4.09
C LEU A 14 -6.52 -15.34 4.92
N CYS A 15 -7.58 -15.04 5.66
CA CYS A 15 -8.27 -15.99 6.52
C CYS A 15 -9.79 -15.72 6.55
N ALA A 16 -10.50 -16.56 7.31
CA ALA A 16 -11.94 -16.41 7.51
C ALA A 16 -12.27 -15.03 8.12
N PRO A 17 -13.40 -14.40 7.73
CA PRO A 17 -13.78 -13.07 8.24
C PRO A 17 -13.86 -12.99 9.78
N GLY A 18 -14.21 -14.11 10.42
CA GLY A 18 -14.32 -14.23 11.87
C GLY A 18 -13.00 -14.08 12.66
N THR A 19 -11.85 -14.23 12.00
CA THR A 19 -10.52 -14.16 12.63
C THR A 19 -9.59 -13.18 11.93
N ARG A 20 -10.11 -12.43 10.95
CA ARG A 20 -9.34 -11.47 10.17
C ARG A 20 -8.77 -10.36 11.04
N LEU A 21 -7.47 -10.12 10.87
CA LEU A 21 -6.72 -9.04 11.50
C LEU A 21 -7.35 -7.67 11.19
N GLY A 22 -7.36 -6.76 12.16
CA GLY A 22 -7.87 -5.40 12.00
C GLY A 22 -9.13 -5.09 12.81
N ARG A 23 -9.62 -6.03 13.62
CA ARG A 23 -10.73 -5.81 14.57
C ARG A 23 -10.41 -4.77 15.64
N GLY A 24 -9.14 -4.67 16.05
CA GLY A 24 -8.60 -3.60 16.89
C GLY A 24 -8.15 -2.37 16.10
N GLY A 25 -8.54 -2.27 14.82
CA GLY A 25 -8.16 -1.21 13.91
C GLY A 25 -6.67 -1.18 13.61
N ALA A 26 -6.14 0.01 13.36
CA ALA A 26 -4.74 0.20 12.97
C ALA A 26 -3.72 -0.33 13.99
N ARG A 27 -4.08 -0.49 15.27
CA ARG A 27 -3.18 -1.04 16.31
C ARG A 27 -2.71 -2.45 15.97
N ASP A 28 -3.59 -3.27 15.42
CA ASP A 28 -3.31 -4.67 15.09
C ASP A 28 -2.20 -4.81 14.04
N PHE A 29 -2.09 -3.82 13.15
CA PHE A 29 -1.05 -3.77 12.12
C PHE A 29 0.25 -3.20 12.66
N ARG A 30 0.20 -2.12 13.44
CA ARG A 30 1.39 -1.43 13.96
C ARG A 30 2.30 -2.29 14.82
N ALA A 31 1.75 -3.33 15.46
CA ALA A 31 2.47 -4.25 16.33
C ALA A 31 3.14 -5.41 15.58
N LEU A 32 2.94 -5.55 14.26
CA LEU A 32 3.52 -6.66 13.51
C LEU A 32 5.02 -6.47 13.25
N PRO A 33 5.81 -7.57 13.24
CA PRO A 33 7.25 -7.52 12.95
C PRO A 33 7.58 -6.84 11.61
N LEU A 34 6.71 -6.95 10.61
CA LEU A 34 6.89 -6.29 9.31
C LEU A 34 7.08 -4.77 9.42
N PHE A 35 6.46 -4.15 10.43
CA PHE A 35 6.47 -2.70 10.63
C PHE A 35 7.32 -2.27 11.83
N GLU A 36 8.18 -3.16 12.34
CA GLU A 36 9.12 -2.82 13.40
C GLU A 36 10.02 -1.66 12.97
N GLY A 37 10.21 -0.68 13.86
CA GLY A 37 10.97 0.54 13.56
C GLY A 37 10.24 1.58 12.69
N LEU A 38 9.08 1.26 12.11
CA LEU A 38 8.31 2.21 11.30
C LEU A 38 7.72 3.32 12.18
N ARG A 39 8.12 4.57 11.91
CA ARG A 39 7.62 5.75 12.63
C ARG A 39 6.29 6.22 12.06
N TRP A 40 5.20 5.53 12.41
CA TRP A 40 3.83 5.79 11.90
C TRP A 40 3.40 7.26 11.95
N LYS A 41 3.69 7.98 13.05
CA LYS A 41 3.36 9.42 13.18
C LYS A 41 4.10 10.33 12.19
N ARG A 42 5.25 9.88 11.67
CA ARG A 42 6.12 10.62 10.75
C ARG A 42 6.05 10.10 9.32
N LEU A 43 5.29 9.03 9.05
CA LEU A 43 5.27 8.34 7.76
C LEU A 43 5.00 9.30 6.59
N ARG A 44 4.00 10.17 6.71
CA ARG A 44 3.64 11.16 5.67
C ARG A 44 4.70 12.25 5.45
N ARG A 45 5.66 12.40 6.35
CA ARG A 45 6.76 13.37 6.26
C ARG A 45 8.10 12.70 5.95
N ALA A 46 8.14 11.38 5.86
CA ALA A 46 9.34 10.66 5.50
C ALA A 46 9.59 10.78 4.00
N HIS A 47 10.85 10.75 3.60
CA HIS A 47 11.20 10.62 2.18
C HIS A 47 10.63 9.29 1.66
N PRO A 48 9.81 9.29 0.59
CA PRO A 48 9.26 8.05 0.06
C PRO A 48 10.37 7.23 -0.59
N PRO A 49 10.26 5.90 -0.63
CA PRO A 49 11.25 5.07 -1.35
C PRO A 49 11.22 5.30 -2.87
N PHE A 50 10.09 5.82 -3.39
CA PHE A 50 9.90 6.16 -4.79
C PHE A 50 9.06 7.44 -4.89
N ALA A 51 9.53 8.38 -5.71
CA ALA A 51 8.81 9.60 -6.06
C ALA A 51 8.66 9.63 -7.59
N PRO A 52 7.43 9.51 -8.14
CA PRO A 52 7.23 9.57 -9.58
C PRO A 52 7.54 10.97 -10.12
N ALA A 53 8.02 11.04 -11.36
CA ALA A 53 8.19 12.31 -12.05
C ALA A 53 6.80 12.90 -12.35
N ALA A 54 6.68 14.23 -12.25
CA ALA A 54 5.48 14.95 -12.64
C ALA A 54 5.89 16.30 -13.25
N ALA A 55 5.37 16.60 -14.44
CA ALA A 55 5.66 17.83 -15.19
C ALA A 55 4.63 18.95 -14.95
N GLY A 56 3.57 18.72 -14.17
CA GLY A 56 2.56 19.72 -13.84
C GLY A 56 1.25 19.11 -13.35
N ALA A 57 0.28 19.97 -13.01
CA ALA A 57 -1.02 19.54 -12.48
C ALA A 57 -1.88 18.72 -13.48
N ALA A 58 -1.61 18.86 -14.78
CA ALA A 58 -2.30 18.14 -15.85
C ALA A 58 -1.49 16.94 -16.41
N ASP A 59 -0.34 16.62 -15.82
CA ASP A 59 0.49 15.51 -16.26
C ASP A 59 -0.14 14.16 -15.89
N THR A 60 -0.50 13.37 -16.89
CA THR A 60 -1.07 12.02 -16.74
C THR A 60 -0.09 10.91 -17.13
N SER A 61 1.20 11.20 -17.29
CA SER A 61 2.23 10.23 -17.76
C SER A 61 2.45 9.03 -16.83
N ASN A 62 2.04 9.13 -15.57
CA ASN A 62 2.08 8.02 -14.60
C ASN A 62 0.84 7.10 -14.67
N PHE A 63 -0.08 7.35 -15.60
CA PHE A 63 -1.28 6.56 -15.83
C PHE A 63 -1.21 5.91 -17.21
N ASP A 64 -1.67 4.67 -17.31
CA ASP A 64 -1.79 4.00 -18.59
C ASP A 64 -2.80 4.74 -19.48
N VAL A 65 -2.41 5.04 -20.71
CA VAL A 65 -3.33 5.54 -21.74
C VAL A 65 -4.09 4.33 -22.26
N LEU A 66 -5.39 4.24 -21.96
CA LEU A 66 -6.28 3.25 -22.57
C LEU A 66 -6.72 3.80 -23.93
N ASP A 67 -6.26 3.19 -25.02
CA ASP A 67 -6.61 3.61 -26.39
C ASP A 67 -8.09 3.31 -26.77
N ASP A 68 -8.84 2.61 -25.92
CA ASP A 68 -10.07 1.92 -26.34
C ASP A 68 -11.39 2.59 -25.90
N CYS A 69 -11.61 3.89 -26.15
CA CYS A 69 -12.95 4.49 -25.99
C CYS A 69 -13.37 5.52 -27.06
N LEU A 70 -12.56 5.85 -28.06
CA LEU A 70 -12.93 6.86 -29.08
C LEU A 70 -12.69 6.43 -30.54
N SER A 71 -12.47 5.14 -30.80
CA SER A 71 -12.41 4.61 -32.17
C SER A 71 -13.73 3.94 -32.57
N GLN A 72 -14.82 4.69 -32.60
CA GLN A 72 -15.94 4.44 -33.52
C GLN A 72 -16.49 5.81 -33.96
N PRO A 73 -16.58 6.10 -35.27
CA PRO A 73 -17.49 7.15 -35.75
C PRO A 73 -18.95 6.80 -35.45
#